data_AF-A0A914CP30-F1
#
_entry.id   AF-A0A914CP30-F1
#
_cell.length_a   1.000
_cell.length_b   1.000
_cell.length_c   1.000
_cell.angle_alpha   90.00
_cell.angle_beta   90.00
_cell.angle_gamma   90.00
#
_symmetry.space_group_name_H-M   'P 1'
#
loop_
_entity.id
_entity.type
_entity.pdbx_description
1 polymer ?
#
loop_
_entity_poly.entity_id
_entity_poly.type
_entity_poly.pdbx_seq_one_letter_code
_entity_poly.pdbx_strand_id
1 'polypeptide(L)'
;MSMRKTLIFFVNDQKFELENVDPDLTLVSFLRSKGLTGAKVGCLEGVCGSCTVVIGKWNHNHKNAKYISANACLLPIFWLDLCFVITVEGIGNPEKMHPIQERLSRGHGSQCGYCSPGFVMAMYALLRNNPYPEENEIRQALKGNLCRCTGYRPIIEAFNTFSSKNKSMCTRCPGQVNGQCCQIKSSPSDFVKDGLTDIYEQGLTKWKDFQKYDPTQELVFPPELIQTIEKLQNEEIFSLQTKHTTIYCPKTLKYVKNILQKLSTGSKIYHVSSGQALRFDLAKSKSTDPSVWISYNKCEEMRRVELEEEQILIGAAISLSEVREALTRSEQKEKLKNLIWLLDEYSSLHVGNVAVI
;
A
#
# COMPACT_ATOMS: atom_id res chain seq x y z
N MET A 1 -31.11 9.56 10.18
CA MET A 1 -29.70 9.19 10.12
C MET A 1 -29.58 8.09 9.07
N SER A 2 -29.00 8.36 7.91
CA SER A 2 -28.84 7.34 6.85
C SER A 2 -27.72 6.38 7.26
N MET A 3 -27.98 5.08 7.16
CA MET A 3 -27.01 4.06 7.57
C MET A 3 -26.97 2.96 6.52
N ARG A 4 -25.84 2.82 5.82
CA ARG A 4 -25.61 1.76 4.85
C ARG A 4 -25.05 0.53 5.54
N LYS A 5 -25.52 -0.65 5.11
CA LYS A 5 -25.15 -1.96 5.66
C LYS A 5 -24.40 -2.88 4.69
N THR A 6 -24.20 -2.43 3.47
CA THR A 6 -23.55 -3.20 2.40
C THR A 6 -22.14 -2.67 2.21
N LEU A 7 -21.12 -3.49 2.44
CA LEU A 7 -19.71 -3.18 2.15
C LEU A 7 -19.45 -3.27 0.65
N ILE A 8 -18.90 -2.21 0.04
CA ILE A 8 -18.66 -2.16 -1.41
C ILE A 8 -17.20 -1.88 -1.68
N PHE A 9 -16.53 -2.73 -2.47
CA PHE A 9 -15.13 -2.53 -2.87
C PHE A 9 -14.83 -3.32 -4.14
N PHE A 10 -13.66 -3.07 -4.73
CA PHE A 10 -13.17 -3.84 -5.87
C PHE A 10 -11.93 -4.65 -5.49
N VAL A 11 -11.79 -5.84 -6.04
CA VAL A 11 -10.54 -6.60 -6.03
C VAL A 11 -10.17 -6.91 -7.48
N ASN A 12 -9.05 -6.38 -7.94
CA ASN A 12 -8.67 -6.41 -9.35
C ASN A 12 -9.84 -5.89 -10.22
N ASP A 13 -10.32 -6.68 -11.17
CA ASP A 13 -11.44 -6.37 -12.06
C ASP A 13 -12.83 -6.70 -11.49
N GLN A 14 -12.91 -7.26 -10.27
CA GLN A 14 -14.15 -7.76 -9.70
C GLN A 14 -14.72 -6.84 -8.61
N LYS A 15 -16.01 -6.50 -8.74
CA LYS A 15 -16.78 -5.81 -7.70
C LYS A 15 -17.26 -6.79 -6.64
N PHE A 16 -17.18 -6.37 -5.38
CA PHE A 16 -17.76 -7.08 -4.25
C PHE A 16 -18.73 -6.19 -3.49
N GLU A 17 -19.93 -6.74 -3.25
CA GLU A 17 -20.96 -6.16 -2.38
C GLU A 17 -21.28 -7.20 -1.31
N LEU A 18 -20.93 -6.91 -0.06
CA LEU A 18 -21.06 -7.86 1.04
C LEU A 18 -21.98 -7.30 2.12
N GLU A 19 -22.93 -8.12 2.56
CA GLU A 19 -23.79 -7.84 3.71
C GLU A 19 -23.54 -8.90 4.79
N ASN A 20 -23.78 -8.54 6.06
CA ASN A 20 -23.67 -9.46 7.21
C ASN A 20 -22.29 -10.18 7.31
N VAL A 21 -21.23 -9.54 6.82
CA VAL A 21 -19.85 -10.04 6.91
C VAL A 21 -19.27 -9.72 8.28
N ASP A 22 -18.46 -10.64 8.80
CA ASP A 22 -17.75 -10.44 10.06
C ASP A 22 -16.77 -9.26 9.95
N PRO A 23 -16.91 -8.21 10.80
CA PRO A 23 -15.96 -7.11 10.85
C PRO A 23 -14.51 -7.54 11.11
N ASP A 24 -14.28 -8.68 11.76
CA ASP A 24 -12.92 -9.21 12.01
C ASP A 24 -12.35 -10.01 10.83
N LEU A 25 -13.15 -10.28 9.79
CA LEU A 25 -12.65 -10.96 8.60
C LEU A 25 -11.51 -10.14 8.00
N THR A 26 -10.34 -10.75 7.85
CA THR A 26 -9.19 -10.05 7.29
C THR A 26 -9.14 -10.16 5.78
N LEU A 27 -8.59 -9.14 5.13
CA LEU A 27 -8.46 -9.10 3.68
C LEU A 27 -7.70 -10.32 3.15
N VAL A 28 -6.62 -10.74 3.80
CA VAL A 28 -5.88 -11.94 3.33
C VAL A 28 -6.74 -13.21 3.38
N SER A 29 -7.60 -13.35 4.39
CA SER A 29 -8.49 -14.50 4.54
C SER A 29 -9.59 -14.45 3.47
N PHE A 30 -10.15 -13.26 3.24
CA PHE A 30 -11.12 -13.02 2.17
C PHE A 30 -10.55 -13.35 0.79
N LEU A 31 -9.41 -12.76 0.40
CA LEU A 31 -8.78 -12.99 -0.90
C LEU A 31 -8.54 -14.48 -1.16
N ARG A 32 -7.97 -15.17 -0.17
CA ARG A 32 -7.64 -16.60 -0.29
C ARG A 32 -8.89 -17.47 -0.38
N SER A 33 -9.97 -17.13 0.31
CA SER A 33 -11.26 -17.82 0.17
C SER A 33 -11.91 -17.64 -1.21
N LYS A 34 -11.51 -16.60 -1.95
CA LYS A 34 -11.90 -16.38 -3.35
C LYS A 34 -10.92 -16.98 -4.36
N GLY A 35 -9.93 -17.74 -3.91
CA GLY A 35 -8.92 -18.36 -4.78
C GLY A 35 -7.76 -17.43 -5.17
N LEU A 36 -7.76 -16.17 -4.74
CA LEU A 36 -6.65 -15.23 -4.92
C LEU A 36 -5.58 -15.51 -3.87
N THR A 37 -4.71 -16.46 -4.17
CA THR A 37 -3.74 -17.01 -3.21
C THR A 37 -2.34 -16.40 -3.31
N GLY A 38 -2.14 -15.41 -4.17
CA GLY A 38 -0.89 -14.69 -4.39
C GLY A 38 -0.42 -13.94 -3.15
N ALA A 39 -1.32 -13.26 -2.44
CA ALA A 39 -1.05 -12.73 -1.11
C ALA A 39 -0.84 -13.89 -0.11
N LYS A 40 0.38 -14.01 0.42
CA LYS A 40 0.77 -15.15 1.27
C LYS A 40 0.58 -14.85 2.75
N VAL A 41 0.34 -15.90 3.55
CA VAL A 41 0.20 -15.80 5.00
C VAL A 41 1.49 -16.28 5.65
N GLY A 42 2.38 -15.33 5.96
CA GLY A 42 3.65 -15.61 6.65
C GLY A 42 3.55 -15.48 8.18
N CYS A 43 3.49 -14.25 8.69
CA CYS A 43 3.59 -13.96 10.13
C CYS A 43 2.30 -13.49 10.80
N LEU A 44 1.29 -13.04 10.05
CA LEU A 44 0.03 -12.44 10.55
C LEU A 44 0.14 -11.17 11.44
N GLU A 45 1.35 -10.67 11.66
CA GLU A 45 1.63 -9.53 12.55
C GLU A 45 2.08 -8.26 11.81
N GLY A 46 2.12 -8.28 10.47
CA GLY A 46 2.54 -7.13 9.64
C GLY A 46 4.05 -7.00 9.39
N VAL A 47 4.86 -7.91 9.93
CA VAL A 47 6.33 -7.83 9.88
C VAL A 47 6.93 -8.28 8.55
N CYS A 48 6.45 -9.40 7.97
CA CYS A 48 7.15 -10.05 6.85
C CYS A 48 6.83 -9.50 5.45
N GLY A 49 5.73 -8.75 5.27
CA GLY A 49 5.31 -8.21 3.97
C GLY A 49 4.88 -9.22 2.90
N SER A 50 4.84 -10.53 3.20
CA SER A 50 4.44 -11.54 2.19
C SER A 50 2.97 -11.46 1.76
N CYS A 51 2.14 -10.77 2.55
CA CYS A 51 0.74 -10.47 2.27
C CYS A 51 0.51 -9.06 1.70
N THR A 52 1.56 -8.37 1.24
CA THR A 52 1.42 -7.00 0.72
C THR A 52 0.50 -6.98 -0.50
N VAL A 53 -0.48 -6.08 -0.46
CA VAL A 53 -1.39 -5.72 -1.56
C VAL A 53 -1.37 -4.20 -1.73
N VAL A 54 -1.95 -3.71 -2.83
CA VAL A 54 -2.10 -2.27 -3.06
C VAL A 54 -3.55 -1.86 -2.91
N ILE A 55 -3.79 -0.78 -2.16
CA ILE A 55 -5.10 -0.17 -1.98
C ILE A 55 -5.11 1.17 -2.71
N GLY A 56 -5.94 1.29 -3.74
CA GLY A 56 -6.33 2.55 -4.36
C GLY A 56 -7.48 3.19 -3.61
N LYS A 57 -7.36 4.48 -3.32
CA LYS A 57 -8.44 5.33 -2.80
C LYS A 57 -8.64 6.54 -3.70
N TRP A 58 -9.89 6.79 -4.06
CA TRP A 58 -10.24 7.96 -4.87
C TRP A 58 -10.21 9.23 -4.03
N ASN A 59 -9.52 10.25 -4.54
CA ASN A 59 -9.55 11.60 -4.00
C ASN A 59 -10.48 12.45 -4.86
N HIS A 60 -11.64 12.80 -4.32
CA HIS A 60 -12.64 13.59 -5.03
C HIS A 60 -12.14 15.00 -5.36
N ASN A 61 -11.35 15.62 -4.49
CA ASN A 61 -10.87 17.00 -4.66
C ASN A 61 -9.86 17.11 -5.81
N HIS A 62 -8.97 16.13 -5.94
CA HIS A 62 -7.92 16.13 -6.97
C HIS A 62 -8.27 15.30 -8.20
N LYS A 63 -9.45 14.64 -8.21
CA LYS A 63 -9.91 13.73 -9.27
C LYS A 63 -8.84 12.71 -9.68
N ASN A 64 -8.16 12.16 -8.69
CA ASN A 64 -7.13 11.15 -8.87
C ASN A 64 -7.21 10.07 -7.79
N ALA A 65 -6.52 8.95 -8.00
CA ALA A 65 -6.41 7.90 -7.01
C ALA A 65 -5.04 7.96 -6.33
N LYS A 66 -5.02 7.83 -5.00
CA LYS A 66 -3.79 7.56 -4.23
C LYS A 66 -3.68 6.05 -4.01
N TYR A 67 -2.52 5.48 -4.28
CA TYR A 67 -2.25 4.05 -4.11
C TYR A 67 -1.32 3.84 -2.93
N ILE A 68 -1.68 2.98 -1.99
CA ILE A 68 -0.84 2.67 -0.83
C ILE A 68 -0.62 1.18 -0.72
N SER A 69 0.57 0.77 -0.30
CA SER A 69 0.82 -0.62 0.06
C SER A 69 0.31 -0.90 1.47
N ALA A 70 -0.23 -2.09 1.70
CA ALA A 70 -0.73 -2.49 3.01
C ALA A 70 -0.58 -4.00 3.24
N ASN A 71 -0.44 -4.41 4.51
CA ASN A 71 -0.45 -5.81 4.88
C ASN A 71 -1.89 -6.34 4.91
N ALA A 72 -2.28 -7.16 3.94
CA ALA A 72 -3.63 -7.74 3.88
C ALA A 72 -3.99 -8.56 5.12
N CYS A 73 -2.99 -9.11 5.82
CA CYS A 73 -3.24 -9.85 7.05
C CYS A 73 -3.75 -8.97 8.20
N LEU A 74 -3.43 -7.67 8.20
CA LEU A 74 -3.83 -6.75 9.27
C LEU A 74 -5.00 -5.85 8.87
N LEU A 75 -5.52 -5.93 7.65
CA LEU A 75 -6.65 -5.12 7.21
C LEU A 75 -7.97 -5.86 7.49
N PRO A 76 -8.82 -5.37 8.41
CA PRO A 76 -10.18 -5.87 8.55
C PRO A 76 -11.01 -5.47 7.33
N ILE A 77 -11.96 -6.31 6.93
CA ILE A 77 -12.68 -6.16 5.67
C ILE A 77 -13.48 -4.85 5.61
N PHE A 78 -14.02 -4.38 6.74
CA PHE A 78 -14.80 -3.14 6.80
C PHE A 78 -13.99 -1.90 6.39
N TRP A 79 -12.66 -1.94 6.54
CA TRP A 79 -11.78 -0.82 6.20
C TRP A 79 -11.70 -0.60 4.69
N LEU A 80 -12.00 -1.63 3.89
CA LEU A 80 -11.91 -1.62 2.43
C LEU A 80 -13.10 -0.95 1.77
N ASP A 81 -14.07 -0.49 2.55
CA ASP A 81 -15.24 0.14 1.98
C ASP A 81 -14.85 1.31 1.08
N LEU A 82 -15.38 1.29 -0.14
CA LEU A 82 -15.10 2.20 -1.25
C LEU A 82 -13.63 2.23 -1.70
N CYS A 83 -12.89 1.14 -1.50
CA CYS A 83 -11.50 1.01 -1.95
C CYS A 83 -11.36 0.10 -3.18
N PHE A 84 -10.25 0.28 -3.90
CA PHE A 84 -9.80 -0.60 -4.97
C PHE A 84 -8.59 -1.43 -4.52
N VAL A 85 -8.78 -2.72 -4.29
CA VAL A 85 -7.71 -3.65 -3.91
C VAL A 85 -7.07 -4.23 -5.17
N ILE A 86 -5.74 -4.18 -5.25
CA ILE A 86 -4.96 -4.78 -6.33
C ILE A 86 -4.03 -5.83 -5.72
N THR A 87 -4.09 -7.03 -6.27
CA THR A 87 -3.27 -8.19 -5.88
C THR A 87 -2.21 -8.49 -6.93
N VAL A 88 -1.28 -9.41 -6.65
CA VAL A 88 -0.23 -9.77 -7.61
C VAL A 88 -0.82 -10.40 -8.88
N GLU A 89 -1.95 -11.10 -8.75
CA GLU A 89 -2.69 -11.68 -9.86
C GLU A 89 -3.33 -10.61 -10.75
N GLY A 90 -3.66 -9.45 -10.18
CA GLY A 90 -4.33 -8.36 -10.91
C GLY A 90 -3.44 -7.62 -11.89
N ILE A 91 -2.12 -7.58 -11.64
CA ILE A 91 -1.18 -6.78 -12.46
C ILE A 91 -0.58 -7.58 -13.63
N GLY A 92 -0.68 -8.91 -13.60
CA GLY A 92 -0.09 -9.78 -14.60
C GLY A 92 -0.06 -11.24 -14.18
N ASN A 93 0.21 -12.12 -15.14
CA ASN A 93 0.25 -13.57 -14.97
C ASN A 93 1.45 -14.17 -15.76
N PRO A 94 1.70 -15.48 -15.72
CA PRO A 94 2.84 -16.08 -16.43
C PRO A 94 2.85 -15.87 -17.96
N GLU A 95 1.68 -15.70 -18.59
CA GLU A 95 1.57 -15.47 -20.04
C GLU A 95 1.82 -14.00 -20.39
N LYS A 96 1.39 -13.08 -19.52
CA LYS A 96 1.59 -11.64 -19.66
C LYS A 96 2.03 -11.05 -18.33
N MET A 97 3.34 -11.09 -18.09
CA MET A 97 3.92 -10.55 -16.86
C MET A 97 3.95 -9.03 -16.89
N HIS A 98 3.70 -8.43 -15.72
CA HIS A 98 4.05 -7.04 -15.50
C HIS A 98 5.59 -6.87 -15.52
N PRO A 99 6.15 -5.74 -15.99
CA PRO A 99 7.61 -5.50 -15.95
C PRO A 99 8.26 -5.74 -14.57
N ILE A 100 7.53 -5.45 -13.48
CA ILE A 100 8.02 -5.73 -12.11
C ILE A 100 8.16 -7.24 -11.87
N GLN A 101 7.16 -8.03 -12.28
CA GLN A 101 7.18 -9.49 -12.14
C GLN A 101 8.31 -10.09 -13.00
N GLU A 102 8.44 -9.64 -14.25
CA GLU A 102 9.47 -10.09 -15.18
C GLU A 102 10.88 -9.83 -14.62
N ARG A 103 11.14 -8.58 -14.17
CA ARG A 103 12.46 -8.19 -13.62
C ARG A 103 12.82 -8.96 -12.36
N LEU A 104 11.88 -9.17 -11.45
CA LEU A 104 12.14 -9.96 -10.25
C LEU A 104 12.43 -11.44 -10.59
N SER A 105 11.68 -12.01 -11.53
CA SER A 105 11.81 -13.43 -11.89
C SER A 105 13.09 -13.70 -12.69
N ARG A 106 13.26 -13.06 -13.85
CA ARG A 106 14.42 -13.27 -14.73
C ARG A 106 15.71 -12.65 -14.21
N GLY A 107 15.62 -11.73 -13.25
CA GLY A 107 16.75 -11.12 -12.53
C GLY A 107 17.24 -11.90 -11.33
N HIS A 108 16.82 -13.16 -11.17
CA HIS A 108 17.20 -14.02 -10.04
C HIS A 108 16.80 -13.49 -8.66
N GLY A 109 15.81 -12.59 -8.60
CA GLY A 109 15.24 -12.03 -7.38
C GLY A 109 14.24 -12.96 -6.68
N SER A 110 14.04 -14.17 -7.18
CA SER A 110 13.16 -15.18 -6.59
C SER A 110 13.86 -16.55 -6.51
N GLN A 111 13.79 -17.20 -5.35
CA GLN A 111 14.24 -18.57 -5.13
C GLN A 111 13.05 -19.45 -4.70
N CYS A 112 12.71 -19.48 -3.41
CA CYS A 112 11.54 -20.23 -2.92
C CYS A 112 10.19 -19.64 -3.37
N GLY A 113 10.18 -18.42 -3.92
CA GLY A 113 9.00 -17.74 -4.44
C GLY A 113 8.04 -17.16 -3.39
N TYR A 114 8.09 -17.59 -2.13
CA TYR A 114 7.05 -17.26 -1.14
C TYR A 114 6.90 -15.75 -0.86
N CYS A 115 8.02 -15.03 -0.76
CA CYS A 115 8.01 -13.57 -0.51
C CYS A 115 7.80 -12.74 -1.77
N SER A 116 7.98 -13.32 -2.96
CA SER A 116 8.01 -12.58 -4.24
C SER A 116 6.75 -11.77 -4.51
N PRO A 117 5.51 -12.27 -4.28
CA PRO A 117 4.30 -11.46 -4.41
C PRO A 117 4.34 -10.18 -3.59
N GLY A 118 4.82 -10.25 -2.34
CA GLY A 118 4.91 -9.08 -1.46
C GLY A 118 5.88 -8.02 -1.98
N PHE A 119 7.05 -8.44 -2.46
CA PHE A 119 8.03 -7.53 -3.09
C PHE A 119 7.48 -6.88 -4.36
N VAL A 120 6.81 -7.66 -5.21
CA VAL A 120 6.18 -7.16 -6.44
C VAL A 120 5.15 -6.08 -6.10
N MET A 121 4.26 -6.33 -5.12
CA MET A 121 3.22 -5.37 -4.77
C MET A 121 3.74 -4.13 -4.05
N ALA A 122 4.81 -4.26 -3.27
CA ALA A 122 5.49 -3.10 -2.68
C ALA A 122 6.08 -2.18 -3.76
N MET A 123 6.78 -2.75 -4.74
CA MET A 123 7.33 -2.01 -5.87
C MET A 123 6.21 -1.41 -6.75
N TYR A 124 5.13 -2.16 -6.97
CA TYR A 124 3.99 -1.69 -7.74
C TYR A 124 3.35 -0.46 -7.08
N ALA A 125 3.13 -0.49 -5.77
CA ALA A 125 2.61 0.68 -5.04
C ALA A 125 3.51 1.91 -5.23
N LEU A 126 4.84 1.75 -5.17
CA LEU A 126 5.78 2.84 -5.39
C LEU A 126 5.64 3.40 -6.81
N LEU A 127 5.69 2.55 -7.85
CA LEU A 127 5.63 2.99 -9.24
C LEU A 127 4.29 3.63 -9.64
N ARG A 128 3.20 3.26 -8.96
CA ARG A 128 1.88 3.90 -9.14
C ARG A 128 1.84 5.35 -8.66
N ASN A 129 2.70 5.74 -7.71
CA ASN A 129 2.77 7.11 -7.20
C ASN A 129 3.99 7.88 -7.74
N ASN A 130 5.08 7.18 -8.06
CA ASN A 130 6.29 7.73 -8.62
C ASN A 130 6.84 6.78 -9.70
N PRO A 131 6.56 7.03 -11.00
CA PRO A 131 7.02 6.17 -12.09
C PRO A 131 8.54 6.10 -12.27
N TYR A 132 9.29 7.02 -11.67
CA TYR A 132 10.74 7.14 -11.79
C TYR A 132 11.39 7.37 -10.40
N PRO A 133 11.30 6.40 -9.48
CA PRO A 133 11.76 6.59 -8.12
C PRO A 133 13.28 6.67 -8.01
N GLU A 134 13.77 7.30 -6.97
CA GLU A 134 15.16 7.19 -6.54
C GLU A 134 15.40 5.83 -5.86
N GLU A 135 16.65 5.37 -5.85
CA GLU A 135 17.01 4.11 -5.20
C GLU A 135 16.64 4.07 -3.70
N ASN A 136 16.72 5.21 -3.01
CA ASN A 136 16.33 5.29 -1.60
C ASN A 136 14.82 5.10 -1.42
N GLU A 137 13.99 5.61 -2.33
CA GLU A 137 12.54 5.37 -2.32
C GLU A 137 12.22 3.89 -2.57
N ILE A 138 12.97 3.24 -3.47
CA ILE A 138 12.87 1.80 -3.69
C ILE A 138 13.20 1.04 -2.40
N ARG A 139 14.34 1.34 -1.76
CA ARG A 139 14.73 0.69 -0.49
C ARG A 139 13.69 0.89 0.60
N GLN A 140 13.14 2.10 0.72
CA GLN A 140 12.10 2.41 1.71
C GLN A 140 10.82 1.63 1.45
N ALA A 141 10.40 1.50 0.19
CA ALA A 141 9.22 0.72 -0.17
C ALA A 141 9.35 -0.77 0.18
N LEU A 142 10.57 -1.31 0.10
CA LEU A 142 10.85 -2.72 0.35
C LEU A 142 11.20 -3.04 1.80
N LYS A 143 11.40 -2.03 2.67
CA LYS A 143 11.82 -2.18 4.07
C LYS A 143 10.92 -3.15 4.86
N GLY A 144 9.64 -3.25 4.50
CA GLY A 144 8.67 -4.15 5.13
C GLY A 144 8.56 -5.54 4.52
N ASN A 145 9.45 -5.94 3.62
CA ASN A 145 9.39 -7.22 2.93
C ASN A 145 10.60 -8.06 3.31
N LEU A 146 10.36 -9.19 3.96
CA LEU A 146 11.42 -10.09 4.40
C LEU A 146 11.67 -11.20 3.38
N CYS A 147 12.95 -11.45 3.07
CA CYS A 147 13.40 -12.59 2.28
C CYS A 147 14.49 -13.35 3.03
N ARG A 148 14.34 -14.68 3.13
CA ARG A 148 15.36 -15.54 3.78
C ARG A 148 16.32 -16.21 2.80
N CYS A 149 15.99 -16.23 1.51
CA CYS A 149 16.70 -17.03 0.51
C CYS A 149 17.67 -16.20 -0.35
N THR A 150 17.24 -15.03 -0.84
CA THR A 150 17.98 -14.31 -1.90
C THR A 150 19.11 -13.42 -1.40
N GLY A 151 19.16 -13.13 -0.10
CA GLY A 151 20.08 -12.12 0.45
C GLY A 151 19.81 -10.70 -0.05
N TYR A 152 18.62 -10.42 -0.59
CA TYR A 152 18.13 -9.13 -1.12
C TYR A 152 18.85 -8.58 -2.35
N ARG A 153 20.16 -8.80 -2.51
CA ARG A 153 20.98 -8.27 -3.62
C ARG A 153 20.29 -8.36 -4.98
N PRO A 154 19.84 -9.53 -5.47
CA PRO A 154 19.20 -9.61 -6.80
C PRO A 154 17.83 -8.93 -6.87
N ILE A 155 17.11 -8.79 -5.75
CA ILE A 155 15.83 -8.06 -5.69
C ILE A 155 16.07 -6.56 -5.89
N ILE A 156 17.04 -6.02 -5.14
CA ILE A 156 17.42 -4.60 -5.23
C ILE A 156 17.97 -4.28 -6.61
N GLU A 157 18.84 -5.14 -7.16
CA GLU A 157 19.37 -5.00 -8.52
C GLU A 157 18.24 -4.94 -9.55
N ALA A 158 17.30 -5.89 -9.49
CA ALA A 158 16.14 -5.94 -10.39
C ALA A 158 15.28 -4.68 -10.32
N PHE A 159 15.00 -4.17 -9.12
CA PHE A 159 14.12 -3.02 -8.97
C PHE A 159 14.81 -1.67 -9.18
N ASN A 160 16.12 -1.57 -8.94
CA ASN A 160 16.89 -0.36 -9.28
C ASN A 160 16.85 -0.04 -10.77
N THR A 161 16.57 -1.00 -11.66
CA THR A 161 16.33 -0.76 -13.09
C THR A 161 15.17 0.20 -13.38
N PHE A 162 14.24 0.40 -12.44
CA PHE A 162 13.17 1.40 -12.55
C PHE A 162 13.62 2.80 -12.09
N SER A 163 14.81 2.93 -11.51
CA SER A 163 15.24 4.19 -10.90
C SER A 163 15.55 5.29 -11.92
N SER A 164 15.29 6.54 -11.55
CA SER A 164 15.57 7.74 -12.32
C SER A 164 17.05 7.92 -12.74
N LYS A 165 18.01 7.29 -12.03
CA LYS A 165 19.44 7.31 -12.38
C LYS A 165 19.80 6.38 -13.55
N ASN A 166 18.99 5.37 -13.83
CA ASN A 166 19.19 4.46 -14.97
C ASN A 166 18.68 5.04 -16.31
N LYS A 167 18.69 6.38 -16.43
CA LYS A 167 18.37 7.14 -17.66
C LYS A 167 19.28 6.82 -18.86
N SER A 168 20.31 5.97 -18.72
CA SER A 168 21.04 5.41 -19.85
C SER A 168 20.17 4.53 -20.76
N MET A 169 18.98 4.10 -20.32
CA MET A 169 17.93 3.56 -21.20
C MET A 169 16.94 4.67 -21.57
N CYS A 170 17.40 5.58 -22.44
CA CYS A 170 16.65 6.73 -22.95
C CYS A 170 15.28 6.32 -23.53
N THR A 171 14.19 6.65 -22.82
CA THR A 171 12.79 6.39 -23.25
C THR A 171 12.12 7.59 -23.92
N ARG A 172 12.81 8.72 -24.09
CA ARG A 172 12.24 9.96 -24.64
C ARG A 172 12.89 10.46 -25.94
N CYS A 173 13.83 9.73 -26.53
CA CYS A 173 14.40 10.13 -27.80
C CYS A 173 13.63 9.44 -28.93
N PRO A 174 12.76 10.13 -29.70
CA PRO A 174 12.34 9.61 -30.99
C PRO A 174 13.60 9.60 -31.85
N GLY A 175 14.13 8.40 -32.12
CA GLY A 175 15.41 8.24 -32.78
C GLY A 175 15.52 9.13 -34.01
N GLN A 176 16.47 10.07 -33.99
CA GLN A 176 16.88 10.70 -35.23
C GLN A 176 17.69 9.68 -36.02
N VAL A 177 17.21 9.49 -37.24
CA VAL A 177 17.84 8.79 -38.36
C VAL A 177 19.32 9.20 -38.44
N ASN A 178 20.21 8.21 -38.50
CA ASN A 178 21.70 8.30 -38.56
C ASN A 178 22.49 8.11 -37.25
N GLY A 179 22.15 7.09 -36.47
CA GLY A 179 23.17 6.16 -35.94
C GLY A 179 24.25 6.67 -34.97
N GLN A 180 24.09 7.81 -34.29
CA GLN A 180 24.95 8.21 -33.17
C GLN A 180 24.13 8.90 -32.06
N CYS A 181 24.09 8.28 -30.87
CA CYS A 181 23.42 8.80 -29.68
C CYS A 181 24.40 9.60 -28.81
N CYS A 182 23.95 10.75 -28.27
CA CYS A 182 24.76 11.73 -27.57
C CYS A 182 25.24 11.29 -26.17
N GLN A 183 26.56 11.40 -25.98
CA GLN A 183 27.30 11.57 -24.71
C GLN A 183 27.09 10.56 -23.57
N ILE A 184 27.82 9.45 -23.64
CA ILE A 184 28.53 8.91 -22.46
C ILE A 184 30.00 8.76 -22.85
N LYS A 185 30.80 9.79 -22.58
CA LYS A 185 32.25 9.64 -22.43
C LYS A 185 32.52 9.40 -20.95
N SER A 186 32.38 8.16 -20.51
CA SER A 186 32.98 7.71 -19.24
C SER A 186 33.59 6.34 -19.50
N SER A 187 34.90 6.35 -19.69
CA SER A 187 35.73 5.15 -19.86
C SER A 187 35.67 4.29 -18.59
N PRO A 188 35.53 2.95 -18.70
CA PRO A 188 35.77 2.06 -17.58
C PRO A 188 37.26 1.70 -17.61
N SER A 189 38.07 2.41 -16.84
CA SER A 189 39.43 1.96 -16.54
C SER A 189 39.74 2.31 -15.11
N ASP A 190 39.83 1.25 -14.30
CA ASP A 190 40.73 1.09 -13.15
C ASP A 190 39.99 0.38 -12.02
N PHE A 191 39.85 -0.95 -12.13
CA PHE A 191 39.99 -1.92 -11.04
C PHE A 191 39.85 -3.32 -11.66
N VAL A 192 40.83 -4.20 -11.36
CA VAL A 192 40.96 -5.63 -11.73
C VAL A 192 41.80 -5.93 -12.99
N LYS A 193 43.02 -6.43 -12.74
CA LYS A 193 43.88 -7.13 -13.71
C LYS A 193 43.51 -8.61 -13.76
N ASP A 194 43.66 -9.15 -14.97
CA ASP A 194 43.88 -10.56 -15.34
C ASP A 194 42.73 -11.57 -15.17
N GLY A 195 42.15 -11.97 -16.32
CA GLY A 195 41.60 -13.31 -16.57
C GLY A 195 40.18 -13.65 -16.08
N LEU A 196 39.56 -12.78 -15.28
CA LEU A 196 38.18 -12.96 -14.77
C LEU A 196 37.18 -11.94 -15.32
N THR A 197 37.62 -10.99 -16.15
CA THR A 197 36.84 -9.85 -16.63
C THR A 197 35.62 -10.25 -17.47
N ASP A 198 35.69 -11.30 -18.27
CA ASP A 198 34.55 -11.70 -19.13
C ASP A 198 33.32 -12.15 -18.33
N ILE A 199 33.49 -12.73 -17.14
CA ILE A 199 32.38 -13.23 -16.32
C ILE A 199 31.73 -12.12 -15.49
N TYR A 200 32.48 -11.06 -15.17
CA TYR A 200 31.99 -9.90 -14.44
C TYR A 200 31.48 -8.78 -15.37
N GLU A 201 32.01 -8.66 -16.58
CA GLU A 201 31.48 -7.74 -17.62
C GLU A 201 30.19 -8.28 -18.25
N GLN A 202 30.05 -9.60 -18.35
CA GLN A 202 28.80 -10.26 -18.71
C GLN A 202 27.97 -10.52 -17.45
N GLY A 203 27.39 -9.47 -16.87
CA GLY A 203 26.49 -9.61 -15.73
C GLY A 203 25.43 -10.71 -15.94
N LEU A 204 25.00 -11.36 -14.84
CA LEU A 204 24.07 -12.51 -14.87
C LEU A 204 22.78 -12.25 -15.65
N THR A 205 22.39 -10.98 -15.79
CA THR A 205 21.15 -10.55 -16.41
C THR A 205 21.40 -9.41 -17.39
N LYS A 206 20.88 -9.55 -18.62
CA LYS A 206 20.91 -8.51 -19.65
C LYS A 206 19.63 -7.66 -19.60
N TRP A 207 19.64 -6.62 -18.76
CA TRP A 207 18.47 -5.77 -18.51
C TRP A 207 17.87 -5.07 -19.74
N LYS A 208 18.65 -4.91 -20.81
CA LYS A 208 18.20 -4.34 -22.09
C LYS A 208 17.10 -5.17 -22.80
N ASP A 209 17.03 -6.47 -22.51
CA ASP A 209 16.11 -7.41 -23.16
C ASP A 209 14.75 -7.52 -22.41
N PHE A 210 14.54 -6.68 -21.39
CA PHE A 210 13.32 -6.67 -20.57
C PHE A 210 12.29 -5.70 -21.11
N GLN A 211 11.02 -5.97 -20.80
CA GLN A 211 9.95 -5.04 -21.13
C GLN A 211 10.18 -3.67 -20.47
N LYS A 212 9.97 -2.61 -21.26
CA LYS A 212 9.96 -1.24 -20.74
C LYS A 212 8.71 -1.02 -19.89
N TYR A 213 8.89 -0.26 -18.81
CA TYR A 213 7.78 0.15 -17.97
C TYR A 213 7.03 1.30 -18.65
N ASP A 214 5.72 1.13 -18.82
CA ASP A 214 4.84 2.17 -19.34
C ASP A 214 3.75 2.47 -18.32
N PRO A 215 3.82 3.62 -17.61
CA PRO A 215 2.85 3.96 -16.57
C PRO A 215 1.44 4.23 -17.12
N THR A 216 1.26 4.36 -18.45
CA THR A 216 -0.06 4.56 -19.07
C THR A 216 -0.86 3.26 -19.21
N GLN A 217 -0.20 2.11 -19.14
CA GLN A 217 -0.82 0.78 -19.26
C GLN A 217 -1.23 0.19 -17.91
N GLU A 218 -1.17 1.00 -16.85
CA GLU A 218 -1.52 0.61 -15.50
C GLU A 218 -3.02 0.38 -15.31
N LEU A 219 -3.38 -0.41 -14.31
CA LEU A 219 -4.79 -0.65 -13.97
C LEU A 219 -5.49 0.68 -13.67
N VAL A 220 -6.53 0.96 -14.45
CA VAL A 220 -7.42 2.11 -14.28
C VAL A 220 -8.22 1.94 -13.00
N PHE A 221 -8.41 3.03 -12.26
CA PHE A 221 -9.30 3.02 -11.10
C PHE A 221 -10.74 2.72 -11.56
N PRO A 222 -11.45 1.73 -10.99
CA PRO A 222 -12.75 1.29 -11.51
C PRO A 222 -13.75 2.45 -11.66
N PRO A 223 -14.21 2.78 -12.88
CA PRO A 223 -15.13 3.90 -13.09
C PRO A 223 -16.46 3.73 -12.35
N GLU A 224 -16.95 2.50 -12.22
CA GLU A 224 -18.14 2.17 -11.43
C GLU A 224 -17.95 2.52 -9.94
N LEU A 225 -16.74 2.33 -9.40
CA LEU A 225 -16.43 2.68 -8.03
C LEU A 225 -16.44 4.21 -7.84
N ILE A 226 -15.95 4.98 -8.82
CA ILE A 226 -16.02 6.46 -8.79
C ILE A 226 -17.48 6.92 -8.72
N GLN A 227 -18.34 6.38 -9.60
CA GLN A 227 -19.77 6.70 -9.58
C GLN A 227 -20.44 6.31 -8.26
N THR A 228 -20.04 5.17 -7.69
CA THR A 228 -20.56 4.71 -6.39
C THR A 228 -20.15 5.67 -5.26
N ILE A 229 -18.89 6.12 -5.26
CA ILE A 229 -18.37 7.10 -4.30
C ILE A 229 -19.15 8.41 -4.40
N GLU A 230 -19.39 8.91 -5.62
CA GLU A 230 -20.16 10.14 -5.85
C GLU A 230 -21.61 10.02 -5.34
N LYS A 231 -22.27 8.90 -5.62
CA LYS A 231 -23.63 8.62 -5.13
C LYS A 231 -23.71 8.56 -3.61
N LEU A 232 -22.67 8.04 -2.96
CA LEU A 232 -22.60 7.85 -1.51
C LEU A 232 -21.98 9.04 -0.76
N GLN A 233 -21.72 10.18 -1.43
CA GLN A 233 -21.11 11.34 -0.78
C GLN A 233 -21.91 11.86 0.43
N ASN A 234 -23.24 11.70 0.42
CA ASN A 234 -24.13 12.18 1.50
C ASN A 234 -24.41 11.08 2.54
N GLU A 235 -23.73 9.93 2.46
CA GLU A 235 -23.85 8.88 3.45
C GLU A 235 -23.30 9.34 4.81
N GLU A 236 -24.08 9.13 5.86
CA GLU A 236 -23.74 9.59 7.20
C GLU A 236 -22.97 8.53 8.00
N ILE A 237 -23.38 7.26 7.89
CA ILE A 237 -22.73 6.12 8.54
C ILE A 237 -22.68 4.91 7.62
N PHE A 238 -21.51 4.29 7.54
CA PHE A 238 -21.36 2.91 7.12
C PHE A 238 -21.31 2.00 8.35
N SER A 239 -22.04 0.88 8.35
CA SER A 239 -22.02 -0.07 9.46
C SER A 239 -22.10 -1.52 8.96
N LEU A 240 -21.45 -2.43 9.68
CA LEU A 240 -21.63 -3.87 9.51
C LEU A 240 -22.01 -4.50 10.84
N GLN A 241 -22.82 -5.54 10.78
CA GLN A 241 -23.35 -6.20 11.96
C GLN A 241 -23.32 -7.72 11.78
N THR A 242 -22.84 -8.40 12.81
CA THR A 242 -23.02 -9.84 13.03
C THR A 242 -23.80 -10.09 14.31
N LYS A 243 -23.94 -11.36 14.72
CA LYS A 243 -24.55 -11.73 16.00
C LYS A 243 -23.80 -11.16 17.21
N HIS A 244 -22.48 -10.97 17.10
CA HIS A 244 -21.61 -10.63 18.24
C HIS A 244 -20.91 -9.27 18.10
N THR A 245 -20.82 -8.72 16.89
CA THR A 245 -20.06 -7.48 16.68
C THR A 245 -20.84 -6.53 15.78
N THR A 246 -20.88 -5.25 16.17
CA THR A 246 -21.36 -4.17 15.30
C THR A 246 -20.25 -3.14 15.14
N ILE A 247 -19.84 -2.88 13.90
CA ILE A 247 -18.89 -1.80 13.57
C ILE A 247 -19.66 -0.61 13.02
N TYR A 248 -19.32 0.58 13.49
CA TYR A 248 -19.76 1.86 12.95
C TYR A 248 -18.57 2.64 12.39
N CYS A 249 -18.72 3.14 11.17
CA CYS A 249 -17.77 4.02 10.50
C CYS A 249 -18.49 5.36 10.18
N PRO A 250 -18.68 6.23 11.18
CA PRO A 250 -19.35 7.52 11.00
C PRO A 250 -18.50 8.49 10.17
N LYS A 251 -19.17 9.29 9.34
CA LYS A 251 -18.52 10.32 8.51
C LYS A 251 -18.13 11.60 9.27
N THR A 252 -18.80 11.88 10.39
CA THR A 252 -18.56 13.10 11.19
C THR A 252 -18.59 12.84 12.70
N LEU A 253 -17.98 13.74 13.48
CA LEU A 253 -18.00 13.68 14.95
C LEU A 253 -19.41 13.81 15.53
N LYS A 254 -20.31 14.52 14.84
CA LYS A 254 -21.73 14.57 15.20
C LYS A 254 -22.33 13.17 15.25
N TYR A 255 -22.01 12.33 14.26
CA TYR A 255 -22.52 10.97 14.19
C TYR A 255 -21.85 10.03 15.20
N VAL A 256 -20.57 10.23 15.50
CA VAL A 256 -19.90 9.56 16.62
C VAL A 256 -20.66 9.82 17.93
N LYS A 257 -20.96 11.09 18.25
CA LYS A 257 -21.71 11.46 19.46
C LYS A 257 -23.10 10.82 19.51
N ASN A 258 -23.82 10.85 18.39
CA ASN A 258 -25.15 10.23 18.29
C ASN A 258 -25.12 8.72 18.53
N ILE A 259 -24.07 8.03 18.07
CA ILE A 259 -23.87 6.60 18.34
C ILE A 259 -23.62 6.39 19.82
N LEU A 260 -22.65 7.10 20.40
CA LEU A 260 -22.27 6.97 21.81
C LEU A 260 -23.44 7.25 22.76
N GLN A 261 -24.29 8.23 22.46
CA GLN A 261 -25.49 8.54 23.26
C GLN A 261 -26.57 7.46 23.22
N LYS A 262 -26.63 6.66 22.15
CA LYS A 262 -27.60 5.56 21.99
C LYS A 262 -27.14 4.26 22.62
N LEU A 263 -25.83 4.10 22.84
CA LEU A 263 -25.29 2.91 23.47
C LEU A 263 -25.61 2.91 24.96
N SER A 264 -26.12 1.79 25.47
CA SER A 264 -26.42 1.64 26.88
C SER A 264 -25.15 1.72 27.72
N THR A 265 -25.25 2.36 28.89
CA THR A 265 -24.20 2.43 29.91
C THR A 265 -23.71 1.01 30.22
N GLY A 266 -22.43 0.74 29.93
CA GLY A 266 -21.81 -0.58 30.13
C GLY A 266 -21.51 -1.38 28.85
N SER A 267 -21.89 -0.91 27.67
CA SER A 267 -21.47 -1.53 26.40
C SER A 267 -19.95 -1.47 26.24
N LYS A 268 -19.31 -2.59 25.90
CA LYS A 268 -17.87 -2.62 25.62
C LYS A 268 -17.61 -2.01 24.23
N ILE A 269 -17.03 -0.82 24.21
CA ILE A 269 -16.73 -0.07 22.99
C ILE A 269 -15.25 -0.23 22.65
N TYR A 270 -14.98 -0.64 21.40
CA TYR A 270 -13.64 -0.69 20.83
C TYR A 270 -13.46 0.44 19.83
N HIS A 271 -12.46 1.29 20.07
CA HIS A 271 -12.07 2.34 19.13
C HIS A 271 -11.03 1.76 18.17
N VAL A 272 -11.43 1.54 16.92
CA VAL A 272 -10.60 0.84 15.94
C VAL A 272 -9.78 1.84 15.13
N SER A 273 -8.52 1.97 15.54
CA SER A 273 -7.49 2.81 14.91
C SER A 273 -6.83 2.06 13.74
N SER A 274 -6.34 0.85 14.00
CA SER A 274 -5.73 -0.05 13.02
C SER A 274 -6.11 -1.50 13.31
N GLY A 275 -6.01 -2.38 12.32
CA GLY A 275 -6.29 -3.81 12.55
C GLY A 275 -5.23 -4.52 13.40
N GLN A 276 -4.03 -3.95 13.56
CA GLN A 276 -3.01 -4.54 14.45
C GLN A 276 -3.40 -4.35 15.92
N ALA A 277 -3.72 -3.12 16.33
CA ALA A 277 -4.15 -2.81 17.70
C ALA A 277 -5.44 -3.57 18.06
N LEU A 278 -6.42 -3.57 17.13
CA LEU A 278 -7.66 -4.33 17.29
C LEU A 278 -7.39 -5.80 17.60
N ARG A 279 -6.50 -6.46 16.84
CA ARG A 279 -6.18 -7.87 17.07
C ARG A 279 -5.54 -8.13 18.42
N PHE A 280 -4.65 -7.25 18.88
CA PHE A 280 -4.09 -7.34 20.23
C PHE A 280 -5.15 -7.20 21.31
N ASP A 281 -6.12 -6.31 21.12
CA ASP A 281 -7.23 -6.12 22.07
C ASP A 281 -8.23 -7.28 22.05
N LEU A 282 -8.51 -7.84 20.87
CA LEU A 282 -9.37 -9.01 20.72
C LEU A 282 -8.73 -10.28 21.29
N ALA A 283 -7.42 -10.47 21.12
CA ALA A 283 -6.70 -11.60 21.69
C ALA A 283 -6.76 -11.63 23.23
N LYS A 284 -6.93 -10.47 23.88
CA LYS A 284 -7.09 -10.35 25.33
C LYS A 284 -8.55 -10.51 25.80
N SER A 285 -9.52 -10.50 24.88
CA SER A 285 -10.94 -10.54 25.20
C SER A 285 -11.50 -11.96 25.15
N LYS A 286 -12.41 -12.30 26.06
CA LYS A 286 -13.23 -13.51 25.94
C LYS A 286 -14.29 -13.27 24.86
N SER A 287 -14.41 -14.23 23.93
CA SER A 287 -15.10 -14.16 22.63
C SER A 287 -16.65 -14.02 22.69
N THR A 288 -17.28 -13.96 23.86
CA THR A 288 -18.73 -14.23 23.99
C THR A 288 -19.62 -13.00 24.10
N ASP A 289 -19.07 -11.83 24.43
CA ASP A 289 -19.90 -10.64 24.68
C ASP A 289 -20.10 -9.79 23.42
N PRO A 290 -21.32 -9.28 23.18
CA PRO A 290 -21.58 -8.33 22.10
C PRO A 290 -20.65 -7.12 22.21
N SER A 291 -19.86 -6.86 21.17
CA SER A 291 -18.94 -5.73 21.13
C SER A 291 -19.35 -4.69 20.10
N VAL A 292 -19.21 -3.42 20.48
CA VAL A 292 -19.47 -2.31 19.57
C VAL A 292 -18.13 -1.71 19.18
N TRP A 293 -17.88 -1.62 17.88
CA TRP A 293 -16.65 -1.06 17.35
C TRP A 293 -16.97 0.28 16.67
N ILE A 294 -16.05 1.24 16.80
CA ILE A 294 -16.15 2.53 16.12
C ILE A 294 -14.83 2.78 15.41
N SER A 295 -14.85 2.95 14.09
CA SER A 295 -13.69 3.37 13.32
C SER A 295 -13.82 4.81 12.85
N TYR A 296 -12.72 5.56 12.96
CA TYR A 296 -12.65 6.99 12.62
C TYR A 296 -12.04 7.25 11.25
N ASN A 297 -11.73 6.19 10.48
CA ASN A 297 -11.09 6.27 9.17
C ASN A 297 -11.89 7.05 8.11
N LYS A 298 -13.18 7.30 8.35
CA LYS A 298 -14.07 8.11 7.51
C LYS A 298 -14.49 9.43 8.15
N CYS A 299 -14.11 9.67 9.39
CA CYS A 299 -14.50 10.87 10.12
C CYS A 299 -13.66 12.05 9.63
N GLU A 300 -14.29 12.98 8.92
CA GLU A 300 -13.60 14.08 8.24
C GLU A 300 -12.78 14.95 9.21
N GLU A 301 -13.36 15.28 10.37
CA GLU A 301 -12.71 16.12 11.39
C GLU A 301 -11.50 15.41 12.02
N MET A 302 -11.55 14.09 12.17
CA MET A 302 -10.44 13.29 12.72
C MET A 302 -9.35 13.01 11.69
N ARG A 303 -9.61 13.32 10.41
CA ARG A 303 -8.67 13.16 9.28
C ARG A 303 -8.26 14.51 8.68
N ARG A 304 -8.31 15.58 9.47
CA ARG A 304 -7.81 16.90 9.08
C ARG A 304 -6.36 17.07 9.50
N VAL A 305 -5.59 17.75 8.64
CA VAL A 305 -4.23 18.22 8.93
C VAL A 305 -4.22 19.71 8.66
N GLU A 306 -3.77 20.51 9.63
CA GLU A 306 -3.65 21.96 9.53
C GLU A 306 -2.20 22.33 9.80
N LEU A 307 -1.55 22.94 8.80
CA LEU A 307 -0.16 23.40 8.88
C LEU A 307 -0.20 24.91 9.14
N GLU A 308 0.15 25.33 10.35
CA GLU A 308 0.26 26.75 10.72
C GLU A 308 1.73 27.10 10.97
N GLU A 309 2.05 28.40 11.04
CA GLU A 309 3.43 28.87 11.22
C GLU A 309 4.01 28.45 12.58
N GLU A 310 3.21 28.45 13.64
CA GLU A 310 3.64 28.14 15.01
C GLU A 310 3.30 26.72 15.46
N GLN A 311 2.26 26.11 14.89
CA GLN A 311 1.79 24.78 15.31
C GLN A 311 1.33 23.92 14.13
N ILE A 312 1.29 22.60 14.35
CA ILE A 312 0.76 21.65 13.39
C ILE A 312 -0.33 20.85 14.10
N LEU A 313 -1.56 20.93 13.61
CA LEU A 313 -2.68 20.15 14.12
C LEU A 313 -2.89 18.93 13.25
N ILE A 314 -2.88 17.75 13.88
CA ILE A 314 -3.03 16.47 13.21
C ILE A 314 -4.21 15.72 13.84
N GLY A 315 -5.19 15.37 13.02
CA GLY A 315 -6.30 14.53 13.46
C GLY A 315 -5.84 13.11 13.81
N ALA A 316 -6.43 12.53 14.86
CA ALA A 316 -6.07 11.20 15.39
C ALA A 316 -6.53 10.01 14.54
N ALA A 317 -6.97 10.25 13.30
CA ALA A 317 -7.25 9.19 12.32
C ALA A 317 -6.38 9.34 11.07
N ILE A 318 -5.35 10.19 11.09
CA ILE A 318 -4.34 10.34 10.04
C ILE A 318 -3.29 9.22 10.18
N SER A 319 -2.94 8.59 9.05
CA SER A 319 -1.93 7.52 9.09
C SER A 319 -0.52 8.04 9.33
N LEU A 320 0.37 7.24 9.92
CA LEU A 320 1.76 7.63 10.19
C LEU A 320 2.51 8.11 8.92
N SER A 321 2.22 7.50 7.77
CA SER A 321 2.77 7.94 6.48
C SER A 321 2.23 9.30 6.05
N GLU A 322 0.93 9.58 6.27
CA GLU A 322 0.34 10.90 6.01
C GLU A 322 0.89 11.97 6.97
N VAL A 323 1.12 11.62 8.25
CA VAL A 323 1.81 12.48 9.23
C VAL A 323 3.19 12.84 8.71
N ARG A 324 4.00 11.85 8.36
CA ARG A 324 5.35 12.05 7.83
C ARG A 324 5.34 12.96 6.62
N GLU A 325 4.40 12.74 5.69
CA GLU A 325 4.21 13.57 4.49
C GLU A 325 3.82 15.02 4.84
N ALA A 326 2.99 15.23 5.86
CA ALA A 326 2.62 16.56 6.35
C ALA A 326 3.79 17.28 7.02
N LEU A 327 4.53 16.61 7.91
CA LEU A 327 5.69 17.18 8.59
C LEU A 327 6.81 17.55 7.62
N THR A 328 6.98 16.79 6.54
CA THR A 328 7.99 17.09 5.50
C THR A 328 7.61 18.34 4.68
N ARG A 329 6.32 18.63 4.55
CA ARG A 329 5.78 19.79 3.82
C ARG A 329 5.69 21.06 4.67
N SER A 330 5.78 20.95 5.99
CA SER A 330 5.69 22.11 6.88
C SER A 330 6.95 22.97 6.82
N GLU A 331 6.79 24.27 7.09
CA GLU A 331 7.92 25.21 7.21
C GLU A 331 8.83 24.85 8.39
N GLN A 332 8.29 24.10 9.36
CA GLN A 332 9.00 23.65 10.55
C GLN A 332 9.81 22.35 10.35
N LYS A 333 9.89 21.81 9.12
CA LYS A 333 10.54 20.51 8.83
C LYS A 333 11.93 20.34 9.45
N GLU A 334 12.76 21.40 9.48
CA GLU A 334 14.12 21.35 10.04
C GLU A 334 14.11 21.17 11.56
N LYS A 335 13.14 21.78 12.26
CA LYS A 335 12.93 21.58 13.70
C LYS A 335 12.39 20.17 13.99
N LEU A 336 11.60 19.63 13.07
CA LEU A 336 10.92 18.33 13.19
C LEU A 336 11.69 17.16 12.58
N LYS A 337 12.93 17.39 12.10
CA LYS A 337 13.73 16.37 11.39
C LYS A 337 13.90 15.07 12.16
N ASN A 338 14.03 15.12 13.49
CA ASN A 338 14.18 13.93 14.33
C ASN A 338 12.90 13.10 14.38
N LEU A 339 11.72 13.77 14.40
CA LEU A 339 10.43 13.11 14.35
C LEU A 339 10.18 12.51 12.96
N ILE A 340 10.53 13.22 11.89
CA ILE A 340 10.46 12.70 10.52
C ILE A 340 11.35 11.46 10.38
N TRP A 341 12.60 11.53 10.85
CA TRP A 341 13.51 10.40 10.87
C TRP A 341 12.97 9.22 11.68
N LEU A 342 12.39 9.49 12.86
CA LEU A 342 11.75 8.45 13.67
C LEU A 342 10.64 7.76 12.87
N LEU A 343 9.77 8.50 12.17
CA LEU A 343 8.70 7.92 11.36
C LEU A 343 9.23 7.11 10.17
N ASP A 344 10.30 7.57 9.53
CA ASP A 344 10.98 6.83 8.45
C ASP A 344 11.61 5.52 8.96
N GLU A 345 12.08 5.54 10.21
CA GLU A 345 12.71 4.38 10.85
C GLU A 345 11.77 3.43 11.59
N TYR A 346 10.62 3.93 12.06
CA TYR A 346 9.72 3.24 12.99
C TYR A 346 9.17 1.92 12.44
N SER A 347 8.64 1.93 11.22
CA SER A 347 8.03 0.76 10.61
C SER A 347 8.08 0.81 9.10
N SER A 348 7.62 -0.26 8.46
CA SER A 348 7.45 -0.31 7.03
C SER A 348 6.32 0.60 6.53
N LEU A 349 6.38 0.99 5.26
CA LEU A 349 5.27 1.70 4.62
C LEU A 349 3.94 0.93 4.71
N HIS A 350 3.97 -0.40 4.64
CA HIS A 350 2.75 -1.23 4.72
C HIS A 350 1.97 -1.02 6.02
N VAL A 351 2.70 -0.85 7.12
CA VAL A 351 2.13 -0.55 8.44
C VAL A 351 1.85 0.95 8.56
N GLY A 352 2.82 1.80 8.19
CA GLY A 352 2.70 3.25 8.30
C GLY A 352 1.55 3.87 7.49
N ASN A 353 1.16 3.24 6.38
CA ASN A 353 0.03 3.66 5.54
C ASN A 353 -1.35 3.38 6.17
N VAL A 354 -1.42 2.56 7.22
CA VAL A 354 -2.68 2.12 7.83
C VAL A 354 -2.74 2.44 9.32
N ALA A 355 -1.62 2.34 10.04
CA ALA A 355 -1.51 2.75 11.43
C ALA A 355 -1.74 4.26 11.54
N VAL A 356 -2.58 4.67 12.48
CA VAL A 356 -2.89 6.08 12.77
C VAL A 356 -2.23 6.50 14.09
N ILE A 357 -1.98 7.79 14.28
CA ILE A 357 -1.61 8.38 15.59
C ILE A 357 -2.74 8.14 16.57
#